data_AF-X1VE18-F1
#
_entry.id   AF-X1VE18-F1
#
_cell.length_a   1.000
_cell.length_b   1.000
_cell.length_c   1.000
_cell.angle_alpha   90.00
_cell.angle_beta   90.00
_cell.angle_gamma   90.00
#
_symmetry.space_group_name_H-M   'P 1'
#
loop_
_entity.id
_entity.type
_entity.pdbx_description
1 polymer ?
#
loop_
_entity_poly.entity_id
_entity_poly.type
_entity_poly.pdbx_seq_one_letter_code
_entity_poly.pdbx_strand_id
1 'polypeptide(L)'
;IMLQLTPDVKNGGIAKTNMFNLAHNLKFSLFTGKLVVFDGYSMELAYENYLDMGKDYITSRMTNKAIDQGMNIGLGRALGGAWGAGQIGGTTTTVVPNMIGRNNDNTQQVKTRETEILIQSLWKGFCPENTLLIPFNRIDEPGEYLDPEAKKTVQLDILTRDISDCDDGIVNIVLDRLV
;
A
#
# COMPACT_ATOMS: atom_id res chain seq x y z
N ILE A 1 13.93 -8.05 -6.77
CA ILE A 1 13.46 -6.86 -7.51
C ILE A 1 12.71 -5.98 -6.55
N MET A 2 12.97 -4.68 -6.56
CA MET A 2 12.22 -3.71 -5.76
C MET A 2 11.27 -2.91 -6.66
N LEU A 3 10.04 -2.76 -6.23
CA LEU A 3 9.00 -1.98 -6.89
C LEU A 3 8.56 -0.87 -5.95
N GLN A 4 8.47 0.35 -6.44
CA GLN A 4 7.88 1.46 -5.70
C GLN A 4 6.65 1.94 -6.47
N LEU A 5 5.49 1.88 -5.81
CA LEU A 5 4.19 2.21 -6.38
C LEU A 5 3.71 3.52 -5.75
N THR A 6 3.87 4.63 -6.46
CA THR A 6 3.48 5.94 -5.95
C THR A 6 2.13 6.35 -6.57
N PRO A 7 1.04 6.39 -5.79
CA PRO A 7 -0.24 6.90 -6.27
C PRO A 7 -0.16 8.42 -6.49
N ASP A 8 -1.02 8.97 -7.36
CA ASP A 8 -1.25 10.41 -7.38
C ASP A 8 -1.96 10.86 -6.09
N VAL A 9 -1.50 11.98 -5.55
CA VAL A 9 -1.99 12.57 -4.29
C VAL A 9 -2.82 13.82 -4.51
N LYS A 10 -2.95 14.31 -5.75
CA LYS A 10 -3.71 15.52 -6.08
C LYS A 10 -5.20 15.19 -6.26
N ASN A 11 -6.09 16.15 -6.00
CA ASN A 11 -7.52 16.12 -6.37
C ASN A 11 -8.32 14.82 -6.08
N GLY A 12 -7.96 14.04 -5.05
CA GLY A 12 -8.61 12.75 -4.77
C GLY A 12 -8.15 11.59 -5.67
N GLY A 13 -7.07 11.78 -6.42
CA GLY A 13 -6.41 10.79 -7.27
C GLY A 13 -6.03 9.50 -6.54
N ILE A 14 -5.74 9.58 -5.23
CA ILE A 14 -5.40 8.42 -4.39
C ILE A 14 -6.41 7.28 -4.53
N ALA A 15 -7.71 7.58 -4.60
CA ALA A 15 -8.72 6.54 -4.75
C ALA A 15 -8.75 5.88 -6.13
N LYS A 16 -8.32 6.61 -7.16
CA LYS A 16 -8.27 6.16 -8.55
C LYS A 16 -6.94 5.49 -8.90
N THR A 17 -5.83 5.99 -8.39
CA THR A 17 -4.47 5.50 -8.66
C THR A 17 -3.88 4.72 -7.49
N ASN A 18 -4.72 4.21 -6.58
CA ASN A 18 -4.26 3.35 -5.50
C ASN A 18 -3.49 2.13 -6.04
N MET A 19 -2.79 1.44 -5.17
CA MET A 19 -2.02 0.26 -5.55
C MET A 19 -2.83 -0.85 -6.24
N PHE A 20 -4.11 -1.02 -5.88
CA PHE A 20 -4.99 -2.00 -6.54
C PHE A 20 -5.23 -1.68 -8.02
N ASN A 21 -5.10 -0.42 -8.39
CA ASN A 21 -5.29 0.07 -9.75
C ASN A 21 -3.94 0.25 -10.47
N LEU A 22 -2.92 0.78 -9.78
CA LEU A 22 -1.60 1.06 -10.34
C LEU A 22 -0.82 -0.21 -10.73
N ALA A 23 -0.87 -1.22 -9.89
CA ALA A 23 -0.30 -2.53 -10.15
C ALA A 23 -1.34 -3.58 -9.78
N HIS A 24 -2.36 -3.67 -10.64
CA HIS A 24 -3.48 -4.56 -10.41
C HIS A 24 -3.03 -6.01 -10.38
N ASN A 25 -2.34 -6.45 -11.43
CA ASN A 25 -1.76 -7.79 -11.46
C ASN A 25 -0.24 -7.68 -11.68
N LEU A 26 0.51 -8.49 -10.95
CA LEU A 26 1.96 -8.64 -11.06
C LEU A 26 2.26 -10.10 -11.34
N LYS A 27 2.93 -10.37 -12.45
CA LYS A 27 3.44 -11.70 -12.78
C LYS A 27 4.96 -11.66 -12.92
N PHE A 28 5.62 -12.38 -12.04
CA PHE A 28 7.07 -12.55 -12.05
C PHE A 28 7.43 -13.97 -12.43
N SER A 29 8.24 -14.09 -13.47
CA SER A 29 8.66 -15.39 -13.99
C SER A 29 10.15 -15.44 -14.34
N LEU A 30 10.71 -16.63 -14.16
CA LEU A 30 12.06 -16.99 -14.52
C LEU A 30 12.07 -17.88 -15.77
N PHE A 31 13.25 -18.06 -16.37
CA PHE A 31 13.46 -18.89 -17.55
C PHE A 31 12.55 -18.52 -18.74
N THR A 32 12.33 -17.21 -18.93
CA THR A 32 11.51 -16.67 -20.03
C THR A 32 10.07 -17.19 -19.94
N GLY A 33 9.43 -16.99 -18.78
CA GLY A 33 8.03 -17.37 -18.57
C GLY A 33 7.79 -18.84 -18.21
N LYS A 34 8.81 -19.71 -18.26
CA LYS A 34 8.65 -21.14 -17.96
C LYS A 34 8.42 -21.43 -16.48
N LEU A 35 9.04 -20.65 -15.59
CA LEU A 35 8.88 -20.80 -14.15
C LEU A 35 8.20 -19.56 -13.58
N VAL A 36 6.95 -19.69 -13.17
CA VAL A 36 6.25 -18.59 -12.48
C VAL A 36 6.64 -18.61 -11.01
N VAL A 37 7.20 -17.50 -10.53
CA VAL A 37 7.64 -17.33 -9.13
C VAL A 37 6.59 -16.55 -8.33
N PHE A 38 5.90 -15.62 -8.98
CA PHE A 38 4.79 -14.87 -8.38
C PHE A 38 3.74 -14.55 -9.46
N ASP A 39 2.46 -14.69 -9.12
CA ASP A 39 1.31 -14.32 -9.97
C ASP A 39 0.16 -13.92 -9.04
N GLY A 40 -0.07 -12.62 -8.88
CA GLY A 40 -1.00 -12.11 -7.89
C GLY A 40 -1.09 -10.59 -7.84
N TYR A 41 -1.81 -10.08 -6.85
CA TYR A 41 -2.04 -8.64 -6.72
C TYR A 41 -0.88 -7.95 -5.99
N SER A 42 -0.59 -6.69 -6.32
CA SER A 42 0.42 -5.88 -5.60
C SER A 42 0.18 -5.80 -4.09
N MET A 43 -1.08 -5.83 -3.68
CA MET A 43 -1.45 -5.83 -2.26
C MET A 43 -1.17 -7.17 -1.56
N GLU A 44 -1.24 -8.30 -2.26
CA GLU A 44 -0.86 -9.60 -1.69
C GLU A 44 0.64 -9.64 -1.44
N LEU A 45 1.43 -9.21 -2.43
CA LEU A 45 2.88 -9.05 -2.27
C LEU A 45 3.22 -8.11 -1.10
N ALA A 46 2.45 -7.03 -0.94
CA ALA A 46 2.61 -6.10 0.16
C ALA A 46 2.36 -6.74 1.53
N TYR A 47 1.33 -7.59 1.65
CA TYR A 47 1.06 -8.35 2.86
C TYR A 47 2.17 -9.37 3.14
N GLU A 48 2.66 -10.08 2.12
CA GLU A 48 3.78 -11.02 2.26
C GLU A 48 5.05 -10.30 2.74
N ASN A 49 5.41 -9.18 2.11
CA ASN A 49 6.56 -8.39 2.54
C ASN A 49 6.40 -7.84 3.95
N TYR A 50 5.18 -7.42 4.32
CA TYR A 50 4.90 -6.96 5.68
C TYR A 50 5.02 -8.09 6.71
N LEU A 51 4.57 -9.30 6.40
CA LEU A 51 4.64 -10.44 7.32
C LEU A 51 6.05 -11.02 7.45
N ASP A 52 6.84 -10.98 6.38
CA ASP A 52 8.20 -11.53 6.36
C ASP A 52 9.25 -10.54 6.91
N MET A 53 9.25 -9.31 6.38
CA MET A 53 10.27 -8.29 6.65
C MET A 53 9.71 -7.00 7.24
N GLY A 54 8.39 -6.90 7.35
CA GLY A 54 7.73 -5.68 7.78
C GLY A 54 8.03 -5.36 9.24
N LYS A 55 7.92 -4.06 9.55
CA LYS A 55 7.91 -3.57 10.92
C LYS A 55 6.59 -2.91 11.20
N ASP A 56 6.13 -3.07 12.43
CA ASP A 56 4.95 -2.40 12.91
C ASP A 56 5.20 -0.90 13.04
N TYR A 57 4.49 -0.11 12.23
CA TYR A 57 4.43 1.33 12.42
C TYR A 57 3.08 1.71 13.00
N ILE A 58 3.12 2.52 14.05
CA ILE A 58 1.93 3.07 14.69
C ILE A 58 1.95 4.57 14.45
N THR A 59 0.91 5.07 13.77
CA THR A 59 0.67 6.49 13.58
C THR A 59 -0.41 6.95 14.54
N SER A 60 -0.23 8.11 15.18
CA SER A 60 -1.31 8.77 15.88
C SER A 60 -1.67 10.08 15.20
N ARG A 61 -2.97 10.38 15.18
CA ARG A 61 -3.48 11.66 14.69
C ARG A 61 -4.66 12.13 15.52
N MET A 62 -4.63 13.40 15.90
CA MET A 62 -5.80 14.12 16.37
C MET A 62 -6.39 14.91 15.19
N THR A 63 -7.69 14.80 14.99
CA THR A 63 -8.34 15.44 13.84
C THR A 63 -9.74 15.94 14.16
N ASN A 64 -10.13 17.05 13.55
CA ASN A 64 -11.49 17.56 13.53
C ASN A 64 -11.97 17.52 12.07
N LYS A 65 -12.76 16.51 11.71
CA LYS A 65 -13.19 16.21 10.33
C LYS A 65 -14.69 16.03 10.27
N ALA A 66 -15.31 16.48 9.19
CA ALA A 66 -16.75 16.32 8.99
C ALA A 66 -17.14 14.83 8.89
N ILE A 67 -18.42 14.54 9.10
CA ILE A 67 -18.99 13.23 8.79
C ILE A 67 -18.70 12.93 7.32
N ASP A 68 -18.39 11.66 7.04
CA ASP A 68 -18.03 11.14 5.73
C ASP A 68 -16.74 11.70 5.12
N GLN A 69 -15.97 12.50 5.87
CA GLN A 69 -14.69 13.00 5.39
C GLN A 69 -13.56 11.98 5.59
N GLY A 70 -12.92 11.59 4.49
CA GLY A 70 -11.73 10.74 4.52
C GLY A 70 -10.54 11.43 5.18
N MET A 71 -9.78 10.69 5.98
CA MET A 71 -8.51 11.09 6.57
C MET A 71 -7.40 10.16 6.12
N ASN A 72 -6.32 10.74 5.61
CA ASN A 72 -5.08 10.00 5.39
C ASN A 72 -4.36 9.85 6.73
N ILE A 73 -4.02 8.61 7.09
CA ILE A 73 -3.38 8.24 8.35
C ILE A 73 -1.85 8.17 8.26
N GLY A 74 -1.28 8.45 7.08
CA GLY A 74 0.15 8.32 6.80
C GLY A 74 0.61 6.88 6.63
N LEU A 75 -0.34 5.93 6.59
CA LEU A 75 -0.13 4.53 6.29
C LEU A 75 -0.85 4.22 5.00
N GLY A 76 -0.19 3.52 4.08
CA GLY A 76 -0.85 3.04 2.86
C GLY A 76 -1.80 1.86 3.09
N ARG A 77 -1.84 1.24 4.27
CA ARG A 77 -2.92 0.31 4.65
C ARG A 77 -3.07 0.22 6.16
N ALA A 78 -4.29 0.44 6.67
CA ALA A 78 -4.62 0.16 8.06
C ALA A 78 -4.83 -1.35 8.29
N LEU A 79 -4.18 -1.90 9.31
CA LEU A 79 -4.37 -3.27 9.80
C LEU A 79 -5.23 -3.31 11.05
N GLY A 80 -5.15 -2.26 11.85
CA GLY A 80 -5.93 -2.11 13.08
C GLY A 80 -5.93 -0.66 13.50
N GLY A 81 -6.98 -0.26 14.22
CA GLY A 81 -7.13 1.09 14.71
C GLY A 81 -7.78 1.10 16.08
N ALA A 82 -7.35 2.03 16.91
CA ALA A 82 -8.06 2.43 18.11
C ALA A 82 -8.35 3.92 18.00
N TRP A 83 -9.53 4.33 18.45
CA TRP A 83 -9.91 5.73 18.42
C TRP A 83 -10.78 6.10 19.60
N GLY A 84 -10.75 7.39 19.91
CA GLY A 84 -11.52 7.98 20.97
C GLY A 84 -11.97 9.39 20.59
N ALA A 85 -13.07 9.81 21.22
CA ALA A 85 -13.49 11.19 21.22
C ALA A 85 -12.81 11.93 22.39
N GLY A 86 -12.15 13.04 22.06
CA GLY A 86 -11.78 14.09 22.99
C GLY A 86 -12.67 15.31 22.76
N GLN A 87 -13.15 15.93 23.84
CA GLN A 87 -14.05 17.07 23.76
C GLN A 87 -13.25 18.37 23.62
N ILE A 88 -13.69 19.29 22.75
CA ILE A 88 -13.10 20.64 22.62
C ILE A 88 -13.86 21.67 23.48
N GLY A 89 -15.10 21.36 23.90
CA GLY A 89 -16.00 22.27 24.63
C GLY A 89 -16.47 21.76 26.00
N GLY A 90 -17.51 22.37 26.57
CA GLY A 90 -18.03 22.07 27.93
C GLY A 90 -19.21 21.08 28.00
N THR A 91 -19.69 20.56 26.87
CA THR A 91 -20.87 19.69 26.79
C THR A 91 -20.47 18.21 26.62
N THR A 92 -20.83 17.36 27.59
CA THR A 92 -20.48 15.93 27.62
C THR A 92 -21.01 15.19 26.39
N THR A 93 -20.10 14.59 25.62
CA THR A 93 -20.44 13.75 24.45
C THR A 93 -21.16 12.47 24.86
N THR A 94 -22.25 12.13 24.18
CA THR A 94 -22.99 10.87 24.40
C THR A 94 -22.75 9.81 23.32
N VAL A 95 -22.24 10.24 22.15
CA VAL A 95 -21.99 9.35 21.00
C VAL A 95 -20.50 9.09 20.82
N VAL A 96 -20.11 7.81 20.87
CA VAL A 96 -18.77 7.36 20.48
C VAL A 96 -18.66 7.43 18.95
N PRO A 97 -17.69 8.15 18.37
CA PRO A 97 -17.50 8.20 16.93
C PRO A 97 -17.23 6.80 16.38
N ASN A 98 -17.89 6.43 15.29
CA ASN A 98 -17.53 5.24 14.53
C ASN A 98 -16.66 5.62 13.33
N MET A 99 -15.74 4.71 12.97
CA MET A 99 -14.85 4.87 11.83
C MET A 99 -14.90 3.67 10.91
N ILE A 100 -14.81 3.93 9.61
CA ILE A 100 -14.59 2.92 8.59
C ILE A 100 -13.09 2.80 8.36
N GLY A 101 -12.59 1.61 8.67
CA GLY A 101 -11.19 1.20 8.65
C GLY A 101 -10.63 0.75 7.28
N ARG A 102 -11.50 0.56 6.28
CA ARG A 102 -11.22 -0.32 5.13
C ARG A 102 -11.62 0.30 3.80
N ASN A 103 -11.33 1.58 3.59
CA ASN A 103 -11.41 2.12 2.24
C ASN A 103 -10.24 1.56 1.40
N ASN A 104 -10.48 1.39 0.11
CA ASN A 104 -9.46 0.89 -0.83
C ASN A 104 -8.49 2.00 -1.28
N ASP A 105 -8.66 3.23 -0.77
CA ASP A 105 -7.89 4.43 -1.09
C ASP A 105 -6.98 4.88 0.06
N ASN A 106 -6.69 3.97 1.00
CA ASN A 106 -5.79 4.19 2.14
C ASN A 106 -6.28 5.28 3.12
N THR A 107 -7.53 5.72 2.95
CA THR A 107 -8.18 6.67 3.86
C THR A 107 -9.05 5.96 4.89
N GLN A 108 -9.27 6.64 6.01
CA GLN A 108 -10.21 6.24 7.05
C GLN A 108 -11.35 7.26 7.09
N GLN A 109 -12.58 6.82 7.28
CA GLN A 109 -13.74 7.71 7.21
C GLN A 109 -14.47 7.76 8.55
N VAL A 110 -14.79 8.97 9.02
CA VAL A 110 -15.66 9.18 10.18
C VAL A 110 -17.11 9.00 9.74
N LYS A 111 -17.85 8.09 10.36
CA LYS A 111 -19.25 7.81 9.98
C LYS A 111 -20.27 8.49 10.88
N THR A 112 -19.95 8.71 12.14
CA THR A 112 -20.82 9.38 13.12
C THR A 112 -19.97 10.25 14.04
N ARG A 113 -20.46 11.45 14.33
CA ARG A 113 -19.94 12.31 15.40
C ARG A 113 -21.00 13.35 15.78
N GLU A 114 -20.87 13.92 16.96
CA GLU A 114 -21.52 15.19 17.32
C GLU A 114 -20.63 16.38 16.89
N THR A 115 -21.19 17.58 16.82
CA THR A 115 -20.45 18.80 16.47
C THR A 115 -19.46 19.16 17.60
N GLU A 116 -18.26 19.67 17.25
CA GLU A 116 -17.20 20.12 18.18
C GLU A 116 -16.37 19.03 18.92
N ILE A 117 -16.16 17.88 18.29
CA ILE A 117 -15.35 16.78 18.85
C ILE A 117 -13.98 16.68 18.13
N LEU A 118 -12.90 16.53 18.91
CA LEU A 118 -11.60 16.04 18.44
C LEU A 118 -11.61 14.51 18.42
N ILE A 119 -11.29 13.91 17.28
CA ILE A 119 -11.10 12.47 17.18
C ILE A 119 -9.61 12.21 17.34
N GLN A 120 -9.23 11.53 18.42
CA GLN A 120 -7.89 10.97 18.57
C GLN A 120 -7.90 9.56 18.01
N SER A 121 -6.96 9.26 17.13
CA SER A 121 -6.83 7.96 16.51
C SER A 121 -5.40 7.46 16.59
N LEU A 122 -5.27 6.15 16.77
CA LEU A 122 -4.06 5.35 16.70
C LEU A 122 -4.29 4.29 15.64
N TRP A 123 -3.41 4.24 14.65
CA TRP A 123 -3.50 3.29 13.56
C TRP A 123 -2.22 2.50 13.47
N LYS A 124 -2.37 1.19 13.34
CA LYS A 124 -1.30 0.25 13.02
C LYS A 124 -1.48 -0.18 11.57
N GLY A 125 -0.38 -0.27 10.84
CA GLY A 125 -0.44 -0.69 9.45
C GLY A 125 0.92 -0.68 8.77
N PHE A 126 0.88 -0.70 7.44
CA PHE A 126 2.07 -0.68 6.59
C PHE A 126 1.92 0.37 5.49
N CYS A 127 3.05 0.80 4.93
CA CYS A 127 3.08 1.73 3.81
C CYS A 127 3.73 1.06 2.59
N PRO A 128 2.93 0.37 1.77
CA PRO A 128 3.43 -0.34 0.60
C PRO A 128 3.80 0.59 -0.57
N GLU A 129 3.39 1.85 -0.51
CA GLU A 129 3.70 2.89 -1.49
C GLU A 129 5.21 3.19 -1.56
N ASN A 130 5.97 2.80 -0.53
CA ASN A 130 7.40 3.06 -0.45
C ASN A 130 8.26 1.95 -1.07
N THR A 131 7.95 0.66 -0.87
CA THR A 131 8.68 -0.45 -1.50
C THR A 131 7.93 -1.79 -1.37
N LEU A 132 7.73 -2.49 -2.49
CA LEU A 132 7.44 -3.92 -2.57
C LEU A 132 8.70 -4.65 -3.03
N LEU A 133 8.98 -5.80 -2.43
CA LEU A 133 10.14 -6.63 -2.70
C LEU A 133 9.69 -7.99 -3.21
N ILE A 134 10.20 -8.37 -4.38
CA ILE A 134 10.17 -9.76 -4.83
C ILE A 134 11.57 -10.35 -4.57
N PRO A 135 11.75 -11.11 -3.48
CA PRO A 135 12.99 -11.81 -3.23
C PRO A 135 13.11 -12.96 -4.23
N PHE A 136 14.20 -13.00 -5.00
CA PHE A 136 14.57 -14.19 -5.75
C PHE A 136 16.02 -14.52 -5.38
N ASN A 137 16.17 -15.55 -4.56
CA ASN A 137 17.48 -16.09 -4.21
C ASN A 137 17.96 -16.92 -5.39
N ARG A 138 18.96 -16.41 -6.12
CA ARG A 138 19.76 -17.26 -7.01
C ARG A 138 20.74 -18.02 -6.13
N ILE A 139 20.81 -19.33 -6.28
CA ILE A 139 21.83 -20.15 -5.62
C ILE A 139 23.19 -19.68 -6.16
N ASP A 140 24.12 -19.41 -5.25
CA ASP A 140 25.44 -18.86 -5.57
C ASP A 140 26.38 -19.98 -6.08
N GLU A 141 26.03 -20.60 -7.20
CA GLU A 141 26.84 -21.66 -7.81
C GLU A 141 27.84 -21.08 -8.83
N PRO A 142 29.15 -21.37 -8.72
CA PRO A 142 30.18 -20.88 -9.63
C PRO A 142 29.92 -21.18 -11.11
N GLY A 143 29.28 -22.31 -11.41
CA GLY A 143 28.96 -22.72 -12.80
C GLY A 143 27.93 -21.83 -13.49
N GLU A 144 27.08 -21.16 -12.72
CA GLU A 144 26.01 -20.29 -13.21
C GLU A 144 26.51 -18.88 -13.60
N TYR A 145 27.75 -18.54 -13.25
CA TYR A 145 28.40 -17.28 -13.63
C TYR A 145 28.92 -17.28 -15.07
N LEU A 146 29.23 -18.47 -15.60
CA LEU A 146 29.84 -18.68 -16.91
C LEU A 146 28.83 -18.87 -18.05
N ASP A 147 27.55 -19.09 -17.72
CA ASP A 147 26.48 -19.20 -18.72
C ASP A 147 25.74 -17.85 -18.92
N PRO A 148 25.97 -17.15 -20.04
CA PRO A 148 25.27 -15.90 -20.35
C PRO A 148 23.79 -16.10 -20.72
N GLU A 149 23.34 -17.31 -21.09
CA GLU A 149 21.92 -17.60 -21.32
C GLU A 149 21.16 -17.90 -20.02
N ALA A 150 21.82 -18.47 -19.01
CA ALA A 150 21.27 -18.60 -17.67
C ALA A 150 20.89 -17.24 -17.04
N LYS A 151 21.40 -16.12 -17.58
CA LYS A 151 21.15 -14.75 -17.13
C LYS A 151 20.05 -14.00 -17.91
N LYS A 152 19.51 -14.55 -19.01
CA LYS A 152 18.49 -13.89 -19.88
C LYS A 152 17.04 -14.25 -19.53
N THR A 153 16.71 -14.37 -18.25
CA THR A 153 15.63 -15.26 -17.83
C THR A 153 14.77 -14.64 -16.75
N VAL A 154 14.48 -13.35 -16.80
CA VAL A 154 13.60 -12.67 -15.84
C VAL A 154 12.59 -11.81 -16.58
N GLN A 155 11.30 -12.10 -16.38
CA GLN A 155 10.20 -11.32 -16.93
C GLN A 155 9.27 -10.89 -15.79
N LEU A 156 9.00 -9.58 -15.72
CA LEU A 156 8.04 -8.98 -14.82
C LEU A 156 6.96 -8.29 -15.67
N ASP A 157 5.75 -8.83 -15.64
CA ASP A 157 4.59 -8.24 -16.28
C ASP A 157 3.76 -7.50 -15.22
N ILE A 158 3.45 -6.23 -15.48
CA ILE A 158 2.63 -5.39 -14.61
C ILE A 158 1.40 -4.94 -15.38
N LEU A 159 0.22 -5.34 -14.89
CA LEU A 159 -1.06 -4.90 -15.43
C LEU A 159 -1.58 -3.72 -14.60
N THR A 160 -1.76 -2.57 -15.24
CA THR A 160 -2.45 -1.40 -14.67
C THR A 160 -3.92 -1.42 -15.08
N ARG A 161 -4.83 -1.00 -14.20
CA ARG A 161 -6.25 -0.85 -14.55
C ARG A 161 -6.48 0.40 -15.39
N ASP A 162 -7.33 0.27 -16.39
CA ASP A 162 -7.83 1.40 -17.18
C ASP A 162 -8.98 2.08 -16.42
N ILE A 163 -8.79 3.36 -16.07
CA ILE A 163 -9.75 4.18 -15.33
C ILE A 163 -9.83 5.54 -16.00
N SER A 164 -11.05 5.96 -16.36
CA SER A 164 -11.27 7.29 -16.93
C SER A 164 -11.00 8.40 -15.90
N ASP A 165 -10.39 9.50 -16.36
CA ASP A 165 -10.09 10.68 -15.55
C ASP A 165 -9.20 10.39 -14.32
N CYS A 166 -8.27 9.44 -14.40
CA CYS A 166 -7.19 9.29 -13.41
C CYS A 166 -5.94 10.05 -13.86
N ASP A 167 -5.31 10.77 -12.92
CA ASP A 167 -3.99 11.38 -13.13
C ASP A 167 -2.89 10.28 -13.13
N ASP A 168 -1.68 10.63 -13.59
CA ASP A 168 -0.58 9.68 -13.70
C ASP A 168 -0.03 9.25 -12.33
N GLY A 169 -0.12 7.96 -12.01
CA GLY A 169 0.66 7.35 -10.93
C GLY A 169 1.98 6.75 -11.45
N ILE A 170 2.95 6.50 -10.56
CA ILE A 170 4.31 6.10 -10.94
C ILE A 170 4.64 4.71 -10.43
N VAL A 171 5.08 3.82 -11.33
CA VAL A 171 5.66 2.51 -11.02
C VAL A 171 7.17 2.56 -11.27
N ASN A 172 7.96 2.68 -10.20
CA ASN A 172 9.42 2.62 -10.28
C ASN A 172 9.89 1.18 -10.07
N ILE A 173 10.72 0.68 -10.98
CA ILE A 173 11.31 -0.66 -10.90
C ILE A 173 12.81 -0.51 -10.67
N VAL A 174 13.28 -1.00 -9.53
CA VAL A 174 14.71 -1.03 -9.20
C VAL A 174 15.19 -2.47 -9.25
N LEU A 175 16.08 -2.72 -10.21
CA LEU A 175 16.80 -3.98 -10.33
C LEU A 175 18.05 -3.87 -9.45
N ASP A 176 18.11 -4.70 -8.40
CA ASP A 176 19.22 -4.74 -7.45
C ASP A 176 20.53 -5.32 -8.04
N ARG A 177 20.57 -5.60 -9.35
CA ARG A 177 21.75 -6.13 -10.03
C ARG A 177 21.90 -5.47 -11.40
N LEU A 178 23.11 -4.98 -11.69
CA LEU A 178 23.51 -4.57 -13.04
C LEU A 178 23.34 -5.77 -13.98
N VAL A 179 22.68 -5.54 -15.11
CA VAL A 179 22.64 -6.45 -16.26
C VAL A 179 24.04 -6.58 -16.85
#